data_AF-W4V4B6-F1
#
_entry.id   AF-W4V4B6-F1
#
_cell.length_a   1.000
_cell.length_b   1.000
_cell.length_c   1.000
_cell.angle_alpha   90.00
_cell.angle_beta   90.00
_cell.angle_gamma   90.00
#
_symmetry.space_group_name_H-M   'P 1'
#
loop_
_entity.id
_entity.type
_entity.pdbx_description
1 polymer ?
#
loop_
_entity_poly.entity_id
_entity_poly.type
_entity_poly.pdbx_seq_one_letter_code
_entity_poly.pdbx_strand_id
1 'polypeptide(L)'
;MYRLLRKEQGAALMTVIIITAVLTTLSVIFLSSAIQGLTLSKRQSNIKLTYFAGQSAIEKWFNVIQKESENEDIGSDFTQEVTATNVDDYVDKIIEKLRGKLEDIEYIDVTSRASTVAGLSGDDYSEIKLKSLNMIGAPQLLSGGKKVKVKIGIEAEASFDNPSSPYGNTRQPIYAEKEFIFEVPQNDFKLAFAIATAGDLYISTRNYDGSGNIRSNVSGFRADIKGDVSAFGTFPKDTLWPEQFYYGGIMAMHGARMDIKGNATQEPLLEQGRTEVFQKLPTLTMEV
;
A
#
# COMPACT_ATOMS: atom_id res chain seq x y z
N MET A 1 -9.85 -6.44 -86.08
CA MET A 1 -9.27 -7.32 -85.04
C MET A 1 -8.87 -8.70 -85.55
N TYR A 2 -9.77 -9.48 -86.17
CA TYR A 2 -9.46 -10.84 -86.64
C TYR A 2 -8.38 -10.96 -87.74
N ARG A 3 -8.13 -9.90 -88.52
CA ARG A 3 -7.05 -9.88 -89.54
C ARG A 3 -5.64 -9.62 -88.98
N LEU A 4 -5.52 -9.03 -87.78
CA LEU A 4 -4.23 -8.82 -87.10
C LEU A 4 -3.73 -10.10 -86.41
N LEU A 5 -4.64 -10.96 -85.97
CA LEU A 5 -4.35 -12.26 -85.36
C LEU A 5 -3.80 -13.29 -86.37
N ARG A 6 -3.89 -13.04 -87.68
CA ARG A 6 -3.48 -13.98 -88.73
C ARG A 6 -2.02 -13.79 -89.21
N LYS A 7 -1.35 -12.72 -88.78
CA LYS A 7 0.10 -12.52 -88.97
C LYS A 7 0.82 -12.86 -87.67
N GLU A 8 1.91 -13.62 -87.73
CA GLU A 8 2.71 -14.06 -86.57
C GLU A 8 3.07 -12.90 -85.62
N GLN A 9 3.32 -11.71 -86.18
CA GLN A 9 3.65 -10.50 -85.42
C GLN A 9 2.49 -9.96 -84.56
N GLY A 10 1.23 -10.09 -85.02
CA GLY A 10 0.05 -9.63 -84.26
C GLY A 10 -0.40 -10.63 -83.19
N ALA A 11 -0.16 -11.93 -83.43
CA ALA A 11 -0.32 -12.97 -82.42
C ALA A 11 0.73 -12.82 -81.31
N ALA A 12 2.01 -12.57 -81.67
CA ALA A 12 3.08 -12.32 -80.71
C ALA A 12 2.81 -11.07 -79.83
N LEU A 13 2.30 -9.99 -80.41
CA LEU A 13 1.95 -8.76 -79.68
C LEU A 13 0.83 -9.00 -78.66
N MET A 14 -0.22 -9.77 -79.02
CA MET A 14 -1.27 -10.16 -78.06
C MET A 14 -0.72 -11.02 -76.93
N THR A 15 0.16 -11.98 -77.23
CA THR A 15 0.79 -12.83 -76.21
C THR A 15 1.62 -12.01 -75.23
N VAL A 16 2.39 -11.02 -75.71
CA VAL A 16 3.17 -10.13 -74.84
C VAL A 16 2.25 -9.27 -73.95
N ILE A 17 1.15 -8.74 -74.49
CA ILE A 17 0.17 -7.97 -73.70
C ILE A 17 -0.45 -8.84 -72.60
N ILE A 18 -0.81 -10.09 -72.91
CA ILE A 18 -1.37 -11.02 -71.93
C ILE A 18 -0.34 -11.36 -70.84
N ILE A 19 0.89 -11.68 -71.23
CA ILE A 19 1.96 -12.02 -70.28
C ILE A 19 2.30 -10.82 -69.38
N THR A 20 2.41 -9.62 -69.96
CA THR A 20 2.68 -8.40 -69.18
C THR A 20 1.51 -8.04 -68.27
N ALA A 21 0.27 -8.17 -68.72
CA ALA A 21 -0.92 -8.00 -67.88
C ALA A 21 -0.90 -8.98 -66.69
N VAL A 22 -0.62 -10.27 -66.92
CA VAL A 22 -0.52 -11.27 -65.84
C VAL A 22 0.64 -10.98 -64.88
N LEU A 23 1.79 -10.56 -65.38
CA LEU A 23 2.94 -10.19 -64.54
C LEU A 23 2.64 -8.95 -63.70
N THR A 24 1.98 -7.94 -64.26
CA THR A 24 1.59 -6.73 -63.52
C THR A 24 0.56 -7.03 -62.44
N THR A 25 -0.46 -7.85 -62.71
CA THR A 25 -1.44 -8.25 -61.69
C THR A 25 -0.80 -9.06 -60.58
N LEU A 26 0.07 -10.02 -60.91
CA LEU A 26 0.84 -10.78 -59.91
C LEU A 26 1.74 -9.87 -59.07
N SER A 27 2.45 -8.91 -59.70
CA SER A 27 3.33 -7.98 -58.99
C SER A 27 2.56 -7.09 -58.00
N VAL A 28 1.38 -6.60 -58.38
CA VAL A 28 0.51 -5.82 -57.50
C VAL A 28 0.01 -6.66 -56.32
N ILE A 29 -0.34 -7.92 -56.54
CA ILE A 29 -0.76 -8.84 -55.47
C ILE A 29 0.39 -9.09 -54.49
N PHE A 30 1.60 -9.37 -54.99
CA PHE A 30 2.78 -9.57 -54.14
C PHE A 30 3.14 -8.31 -53.35
N LEU A 31 3.09 -7.13 -53.98
CA LEU A 31 3.37 -5.86 -53.31
C LEU A 31 2.34 -5.58 -52.21
N SER A 32 1.06 -5.81 -52.48
CA SER A 32 -0.01 -5.66 -51.48
C SER A 32 0.20 -6.59 -50.29
N SER A 33 0.54 -7.86 -50.55
CA SER A 33 0.85 -8.84 -49.49
C SER A 33 2.07 -8.45 -48.67
N ALA A 34 3.14 -7.97 -49.32
CA ALA A 34 4.34 -7.51 -48.63
C ALA A 34 4.07 -6.28 -47.73
N ILE A 35 3.28 -5.32 -48.22
CA ILE A 35 2.88 -4.15 -47.44
C ILE A 35 2.02 -4.58 -46.24
N GLN A 36 1.03 -5.45 -46.45
CA GLN A 36 0.21 -5.98 -45.35
C GLN A 36 1.06 -6.70 -44.30
N GLY A 37 1.99 -7.56 -44.72
CA GLY A 37 2.92 -8.26 -43.82
C GLY A 37 3.81 -7.29 -43.02
N LEU A 38 4.33 -6.25 -43.67
CA LEU A 38 5.12 -5.21 -43.00
C LEU A 38 4.29 -4.46 -41.96
N THR A 39 3.06 -4.06 -42.32
CA THR A 39 2.16 -3.32 -41.40
C THR A 39 1.82 -4.16 -40.16
N LEU A 40 1.53 -5.45 -40.35
CA LEU A 40 1.22 -6.37 -39.26
C LEU A 40 2.44 -6.58 -38.35
N SER A 41 3.61 -6.79 -38.93
CA SER A 41 4.87 -6.96 -38.18
C SER A 41 5.18 -5.74 -37.32
N LYS A 42 5.05 -4.53 -37.89
CA LYS A 42 5.27 -3.28 -37.15
C LYS A 42 4.26 -3.07 -36.03
N ARG A 43 2.96 -3.30 -36.28
CA ARG A 43 1.93 -3.25 -35.24
C ARG A 43 2.20 -4.25 -34.11
N GLN A 44 2.56 -5.48 -34.43
CA GLN A 44 2.88 -6.49 -33.43
C GLN A 44 4.11 -6.10 -32.59
N SER A 45 5.12 -5.48 -33.21
CA SER A 45 6.28 -4.93 -32.49
C SER A 45 5.86 -3.84 -31.50
N ASN A 46 5.05 -2.88 -31.95
CA ASN A 46 4.58 -1.78 -31.11
C ASN A 46 3.73 -2.29 -29.94
N ILE A 47 2.90 -3.32 -30.18
CA ILE A 47 2.16 -4.02 -29.12
C ILE A 47 3.11 -4.59 -28.06
N LYS A 48 4.16 -5.31 -28.47
CA LYS A 48 5.13 -5.88 -27.53
C LYS A 48 5.84 -4.81 -26.71
N LEU A 49 6.22 -3.70 -27.33
CA LEU A 49 6.84 -2.56 -26.64
C LEU A 49 5.86 -1.92 -25.64
N THR A 50 4.61 -1.71 -26.04
CA THR A 50 3.55 -1.16 -25.17
C THR A 50 3.34 -2.04 -23.93
N TYR A 51 3.28 -3.37 -24.12
CA TYR A 51 3.17 -4.32 -23.01
C TYR A 51 4.39 -4.29 -22.08
N PHE A 52 5.60 -4.25 -22.64
CA PHE A 52 6.82 -4.15 -21.86
C PHE A 52 6.84 -2.88 -21.01
N ALA A 53 6.54 -1.73 -21.61
CA ALA A 53 6.47 -0.46 -20.91
C ALA A 53 5.46 -0.47 -19.76
N GLY A 54 4.26 -1.01 -19.99
CA GLY A 54 3.26 -1.10 -18.94
C GLY A 54 3.62 -2.09 -17.83
N GLN A 55 4.29 -3.20 -18.13
CA GLN A 55 4.82 -4.09 -17.10
C GLN A 55 5.89 -3.39 -16.26
N SER A 56 6.79 -2.62 -16.87
CA SER A 56 7.80 -1.84 -16.15
C SER A 56 7.20 -0.75 -15.27
N ALA A 57 6.17 -0.05 -15.73
CA ALA A 57 5.45 0.96 -14.93
C ALA A 57 4.77 0.31 -13.72
N ILE A 58 4.09 -0.83 -13.92
CA ILE A 58 3.48 -1.60 -12.83
C ILE A 58 4.53 -2.07 -11.81
N GLU A 59 5.68 -2.56 -12.27
CA GLU A 59 6.77 -2.97 -11.37
C GLU A 59 7.29 -1.80 -10.54
N LYS A 60 7.42 -0.61 -11.15
CA LYS A 60 7.79 0.62 -10.44
C LYS A 60 6.77 0.97 -9.36
N TRP A 61 5.47 0.96 -9.67
CA TRP A 61 4.41 1.21 -8.69
C TRP A 61 4.38 0.16 -7.59
N PHE A 62 4.57 -1.12 -7.90
CA PHE A 62 4.70 -2.16 -6.88
C PHE A 62 5.93 -1.98 -5.99
N ASN A 63 7.04 -1.45 -6.51
CA ASN A 63 8.21 -1.13 -5.69
C ASN A 63 7.94 0.04 -4.74
N VAL A 64 7.18 1.04 -5.18
CA VAL A 64 6.70 2.12 -4.27
C VAL A 64 5.80 1.53 -3.19
N ILE A 65 4.83 0.70 -3.55
CA ILE A 65 3.93 0.04 -2.59
C ILE A 65 4.71 -0.87 -1.63
N GLN A 66 5.71 -1.60 -2.11
CA GLN A 66 6.59 -2.44 -1.28
C GLN A 66 7.31 -1.60 -0.22
N LYS A 67 7.95 -0.49 -0.63
CA LYS A 67 8.65 0.42 0.28
C LYS A 67 7.70 1.01 1.33
N GLU A 68 6.49 1.32 0.93
CA GLU A 68 5.45 1.85 1.81
C GLU A 68 4.87 0.77 2.74
N SER A 69 4.83 -0.49 2.31
CA SER A 69 4.41 -1.61 3.16
C SER A 69 5.41 -1.93 4.29
N GLU A 70 6.68 -1.59 4.09
CA GLU A 70 7.74 -1.70 5.09
C GLU A 70 7.74 -0.55 6.10
N ASN A 71 6.93 0.49 5.86
CA ASN A 71 6.80 1.62 6.77
C ASN A 71 5.77 1.29 7.88
N GLU A 72 6.24 1.17 9.11
CA GLU A 72 5.41 0.86 10.30
C GLU A 72 4.30 1.90 10.53
N ASP A 73 4.52 3.16 10.10
CA ASP A 73 3.59 4.27 10.34
C ASP A 73 2.50 4.45 9.28
N ILE A 74 2.46 3.63 8.22
CA ILE A 74 1.51 3.81 7.11
C ILE A 74 0.04 3.78 7.57
N GLY A 75 -0.24 2.98 8.59
CA GLY A 75 -1.55 2.82 9.20
C GLY A 75 -1.86 3.76 10.35
N SER A 76 -0.92 4.60 10.82
CA SER A 76 -1.00 5.38 12.07
C SER A 76 -2.28 6.24 12.21
N ASP A 77 -2.78 6.80 11.12
CA ASP A 77 -4.02 7.60 11.09
C ASP A 77 -5.30 6.77 11.32
N PHE A 78 -5.20 5.44 11.38
CA PHE A 78 -6.33 4.58 11.70
C PHE A 78 -6.54 4.54 13.21
N THR A 79 -7.51 5.33 13.69
CA THR A 79 -7.78 5.53 15.11
C THR A 79 -8.50 4.36 15.79
N GLN A 80 -8.99 3.38 15.04
CA GLN A 80 -9.73 2.22 15.56
C GLN A 80 -8.82 1.00 15.68
N GLU A 81 -9.16 0.07 16.58
CA GLU A 81 -8.47 -1.22 16.64
C GLU A 81 -8.84 -2.06 15.41
N VAL A 82 -7.83 -2.58 14.70
CA VAL A 82 -8.07 -3.43 13.53
C VAL A 82 -8.50 -4.83 14.01
N THR A 83 -9.71 -5.20 13.66
CA THR A 83 -10.39 -6.46 13.96
C THR A 83 -10.87 -7.09 12.65
N ALA A 84 -11.36 -8.33 12.71
CA ALA A 84 -11.87 -9.02 11.52
C ALA A 84 -13.07 -8.31 10.84
N THR A 85 -13.74 -7.37 11.52
CA THR A 85 -14.92 -6.66 11.00
C THR A 85 -14.58 -5.34 10.30
N ASN A 86 -13.45 -4.69 10.63
CA ASN A 86 -13.04 -3.40 10.08
C ASN A 86 -11.67 -3.46 9.38
N VAL A 87 -11.13 -4.67 9.14
CA VAL A 87 -9.89 -4.86 8.40
C VAL A 87 -10.02 -4.38 6.96
N ASP A 88 -11.20 -4.49 6.35
CA ASP A 88 -11.47 -3.98 5.00
C ASP A 88 -11.33 -2.45 4.98
N ASP A 89 -11.97 -1.75 5.92
CA ASP A 89 -11.88 -0.28 6.05
C ASP A 89 -10.43 0.20 6.31
N TYR A 90 -9.65 -0.57 7.07
CA TYR A 90 -8.23 -0.29 7.30
C TYR A 90 -7.42 -0.37 6.00
N VAL A 91 -7.65 -1.43 5.23
CA VAL A 91 -6.95 -1.66 3.96
C VAL A 91 -7.37 -0.64 2.91
N ASP A 92 -8.66 -0.28 2.83
CA ASP A 92 -9.14 0.75 1.92
C ASP A 92 -8.48 2.11 2.18
N LYS A 93 -8.29 2.48 3.46
CA LYS A 93 -7.54 3.68 3.82
C LYS A 93 -6.06 3.61 3.45
N ILE A 94 -5.42 2.45 3.58
CA ILE A 94 -4.04 2.27 3.11
C ILE A 94 -4.00 2.44 1.59
N ILE A 95 -4.93 1.84 0.85
CA ILE A 95 -5.02 1.95 -0.60
C ILE A 95 -5.22 3.41 -1.04
N GLU A 96 -6.04 4.17 -0.33
CA GLU A 96 -6.23 5.61 -0.60
C GLU A 96 -4.93 6.41 -0.40
N LYS A 97 -4.20 6.15 0.69
CA LYS A 97 -2.87 6.76 0.91
C LYS A 97 -1.86 6.36 -0.15
N LEU A 98 -1.84 5.09 -0.55
CA LEU A 98 -0.97 4.61 -1.61
C LEU A 98 -1.30 5.29 -2.94
N ARG A 99 -2.58 5.47 -3.28
CA ARG A 99 -3.01 6.19 -4.48
C ARG A 99 -2.47 7.63 -4.50
N GLY A 100 -2.48 8.32 -3.36
CA GLY A 100 -1.91 9.67 -3.25
C GLY A 100 -0.38 9.75 -3.45
N LYS A 101 0.33 8.64 -3.35
CA LYS A 101 1.81 8.56 -3.53
C LYS A 101 2.23 8.08 -4.92
N LEU A 102 1.32 7.53 -5.70
CA LEU A 102 1.60 7.02 -7.04
C LEU A 102 1.39 8.14 -8.07
N GLU A 103 2.22 8.17 -9.11
CA GLU A 103 2.00 9.05 -10.25
C GLU A 103 0.88 8.49 -11.14
N ASP A 104 -0.10 9.31 -11.49
CA ASP A 104 -1.23 8.91 -12.35
C ASP A 104 -0.78 8.56 -13.78
N ILE A 105 0.32 9.17 -14.24
CA ILE A 105 0.86 9.01 -15.59
C ILE A 105 2.36 8.76 -15.50
N GLU A 106 2.81 7.69 -16.15
CA GLU A 106 4.23 7.33 -16.28
C GLU A 106 4.62 7.34 -17.76
N TYR A 107 5.85 7.76 -18.04
CA TYR A 107 6.43 7.75 -19.38
C TYR A 107 7.63 6.80 -19.40
N ILE A 108 7.59 5.81 -20.28
CA ILE A 108 8.66 4.81 -20.44
C ILE A 108 9.22 4.93 -21.85
N ASP A 109 10.54 5.13 -21.96
CA ASP A 109 11.24 4.97 -23.22
C ASP A 109 11.38 3.48 -23.53
N VAL A 110 10.89 3.09 -24.70
CA VAL A 110 10.85 1.71 -25.17
C VAL A 110 11.85 1.44 -26.30
N THR A 111 12.48 2.49 -26.84
CA THR A 111 13.45 2.40 -27.93
C THR A 111 14.88 2.42 -27.42
N SER A 112 15.18 3.24 -26.43
CA SER A 112 16.35 3.05 -25.59
C SER A 112 15.95 2.14 -24.44
N ARG A 113 16.68 1.06 -24.19
CA ARG A 113 16.38 0.10 -23.12
C ARG A 113 16.70 0.69 -21.73
N ALA A 114 16.16 1.85 -21.39
CA ALA A 114 16.50 2.59 -20.18
C ALA A 114 15.28 3.24 -19.51
N SER A 115 15.41 3.32 -18.18
CA SER A 115 14.47 3.74 -17.15
C SER A 115 13.67 5.02 -17.43
N THR A 116 12.50 5.11 -16.80
CA THR A 116 11.70 6.34 -16.58
C THR A 116 12.57 7.59 -16.44
N VAL A 117 12.54 8.48 -17.45
CA VAL A 117 13.13 9.81 -17.37
C VAL A 117 12.00 10.83 -17.49
N ALA A 118 11.72 11.54 -16.40
CA ALA A 118 10.83 12.68 -16.41
C ALA A 118 11.35 13.74 -17.40
N GLY A 119 10.51 14.18 -18.35
CA GLY A 119 10.80 15.31 -19.22
C GLY A 119 11.27 14.99 -20.65
N LEU A 120 11.14 13.76 -21.13
CA LEU A 120 11.43 13.45 -22.54
C LEU A 120 10.25 13.82 -23.46
N SER A 121 10.38 14.96 -24.14
CA SER A 121 9.62 15.29 -25.36
C SER A 121 10.35 14.64 -26.56
N GLY A 122 10.00 13.41 -26.91
CA GLY A 122 10.53 12.73 -28.09
C GLY A 122 9.60 11.64 -28.61
N ASP A 123 9.60 11.38 -29.91
CA ASP A 123 8.58 10.63 -30.68
C ASP A 123 8.42 9.12 -30.37
N ASP A 124 9.05 8.59 -29.30
CA ASP A 124 9.22 7.14 -29.05
C ASP A 124 8.97 6.69 -27.58
N TYR A 125 8.08 7.36 -26.85
CA TYR A 125 7.67 6.92 -25.51
C TYR A 125 6.34 6.16 -25.51
N SER A 126 6.17 5.27 -24.52
CA SER A 126 4.86 4.78 -24.13
C SER A 126 4.36 5.60 -22.95
N GLU A 127 3.14 6.14 -23.07
CA GLU A 127 2.39 6.75 -21.97
C GLU A 127 1.62 5.64 -21.25
N ILE A 128 1.72 5.56 -19.93
CA ILE A 128 1.01 4.60 -19.10
C ILE A 128 0.17 5.37 -18.08
N LYS A 129 -1.14 5.12 -18.08
CA LYS A 129 -2.09 5.74 -17.16
C LYS A 129 -2.53 4.74 -16.12
N LEU A 130 -2.39 5.11 -14.85
CA LEU A 130 -2.99 4.36 -13.75
C LEU A 130 -4.51 4.52 -13.83
N LYS A 131 -5.24 3.40 -13.91
CA LYS A 131 -6.71 3.41 -13.94
C LYS A 131 -7.28 3.13 -12.58
N SER A 132 -6.81 2.05 -11.95
CA SER A 132 -7.36 1.61 -10.68
C SER A 132 -6.29 0.92 -9.84
N LEU A 133 -6.41 1.12 -8.54
CA LEU A 133 -5.68 0.43 -7.49
C LEU A 133 -6.74 -0.11 -6.55
N ASN A 134 -6.89 -1.43 -6.51
CA ASN A 134 -7.99 -2.10 -5.81
C ASN A 134 -7.47 -3.28 -4.97
N MET A 135 -8.16 -3.56 -3.86
CA MET A 135 -7.97 -4.80 -3.11
C MET A 135 -8.58 -5.98 -3.87
N ILE A 136 -7.88 -7.11 -3.91
CA ILE A 136 -8.36 -8.35 -4.52
C ILE A 136 -8.56 -9.40 -3.44
N GLY A 137 -9.82 -9.77 -3.22
CA GLY A 137 -10.20 -10.75 -2.21
C GLY A 137 -10.20 -10.18 -0.79
N ALA A 138 -10.39 -11.06 0.20
CA ALA A 138 -10.48 -10.66 1.60
C ALA A 138 -9.08 -10.55 2.24
N PRO A 139 -8.79 -9.48 3.00
CA PRO A 139 -7.55 -9.32 3.72
C PRO A 139 -7.46 -10.33 4.88
N GLN A 140 -6.25 -10.80 5.16
CA GLN A 140 -6.00 -11.83 6.18
C GLN A 140 -5.18 -11.25 7.34
N LEU A 141 -5.73 -11.34 8.55
CA LEU A 141 -4.98 -11.01 9.77
C LEU A 141 -3.97 -12.12 10.08
N LEU A 142 -2.71 -11.73 10.21
CA LEU A 142 -1.58 -12.59 10.57
C LEU A 142 -1.07 -12.23 11.97
N SER A 143 -0.31 -13.15 12.56
CA SER A 143 0.42 -12.93 13.82
C SER A 143 -0.44 -12.43 14.98
N GLY A 144 -1.67 -12.95 15.10
CA GLY A 144 -2.60 -12.57 16.17
C GLY A 144 -3.15 -11.15 16.05
N GLY A 145 -3.22 -10.59 14.83
CA GLY A 145 -3.78 -9.26 14.58
C GLY A 145 -2.73 -8.15 14.43
N LYS A 146 -1.44 -8.48 14.42
CA LYS A 146 -0.34 -7.51 14.29
C LYS A 146 0.00 -7.16 12.84
N LYS A 147 -0.33 -8.03 11.89
CA LYS A 147 -0.03 -7.84 10.47
C LYS A 147 -1.27 -8.16 9.64
N VAL A 148 -1.46 -7.44 8.54
CA VAL A 148 -2.52 -7.72 7.56
C VAL A 148 -1.87 -8.07 6.24
N LYS A 149 -2.22 -9.24 5.70
CA LYS A 149 -1.85 -9.66 4.36
C LYS A 149 -2.96 -9.26 3.39
N VAL A 150 -2.60 -8.51 2.36
CA VAL A 150 -3.51 -7.98 1.33
C VAL A 150 -2.97 -8.33 -0.04
N LYS A 151 -3.85 -8.69 -0.98
CA LYS A 151 -3.50 -8.73 -2.39
C LYS A 151 -4.00 -7.46 -3.07
N ILE A 152 -3.08 -6.72 -3.69
CA ILE A 152 -3.37 -5.45 -4.36
C ILE A 152 -3.27 -5.66 -5.87
N GLY A 153 -4.30 -5.21 -6.58
CA GLY A 153 -4.39 -5.18 -8.03
C GLY A 153 -4.15 -3.78 -8.59
N ILE A 154 -3.35 -3.70 -9.64
CA ILE A 154 -3.17 -2.48 -10.43
C ILE A 154 -3.72 -2.71 -11.83
N GLU A 155 -4.63 -1.85 -12.27
CA GLU A 155 -5.03 -1.72 -13.67
C GLU A 155 -4.43 -0.46 -14.26
N ALA A 156 -3.85 -0.58 -15.44
CA ALA A 156 -3.26 0.52 -16.18
C ALA A 156 -3.61 0.45 -17.67
N GLU A 157 -3.59 1.59 -18.33
CA GLU A 157 -3.66 1.69 -19.79
C GLU A 157 -2.34 2.16 -20.36
N ALA A 158 -1.74 1.38 -21.23
CA ALA A 158 -0.55 1.77 -21.96
C ALA A 158 -0.92 2.17 -23.40
N SER A 159 -0.39 3.30 -23.85
CA SER A 159 -0.48 3.76 -25.23
C SER A 159 0.91 4.08 -25.76
N PHE A 160 1.20 3.59 -26.94
CA PHE A 160 2.41 3.92 -27.68
C PHE A 160 1.99 4.68 -28.93
N ASP A 161 2.27 5.99 -28.95
CA ASP A 161 2.00 6.85 -30.08
C ASP A 161 3.30 7.43 -30.61
N ASN A 162 3.63 7.11 -31.86
CA ASN A 162 4.79 7.68 -32.54
C ASN A 162 4.25 8.57 -33.67
N PRO A 163 4.43 9.90 -33.61
CA PRO A 163 3.96 10.85 -34.63
C PRO A 163 4.43 10.55 -36.06
N SER A 164 5.54 9.82 -36.19
CA SER A 164 6.19 9.43 -37.44
C SER A 164 5.67 8.09 -38.00
N SER A 165 4.79 7.39 -37.28
CA SER A 165 4.35 6.03 -37.63
C SER A 165 2.84 5.86 -37.52
N PRO A 166 2.12 5.51 -38.61
CA PRO A 166 0.67 5.24 -38.56
C PRO A 166 0.32 3.91 -37.86
N TYR A 167 1.31 3.23 -37.26
CA TYR A 167 1.17 1.95 -36.59
C TYR A 167 1.09 2.08 -35.06
N GLY A 168 0.70 3.26 -34.57
CA GLY A 168 0.45 3.50 -33.14
C GLY A 168 -0.48 2.45 -32.54
N ASN A 169 -0.30 2.20 -31.25
CA ASN A 169 -1.09 1.25 -30.49
C ASN A 169 -1.79 1.98 -29.34
N THR A 170 -3.11 1.98 -29.40
CA THR A 170 -3.93 2.82 -28.52
C THR A 170 -4.52 1.98 -27.40
N ARG A 171 -4.20 2.34 -26.14
CA ARG A 171 -4.89 1.93 -24.91
C ARG A 171 -5.00 0.42 -24.70
N GLN A 172 -3.85 -0.24 -24.53
CA GLN A 172 -3.83 -1.61 -24.08
C GLN A 172 -4.08 -1.68 -22.57
N PRO A 173 -5.09 -2.43 -22.11
CA PRO A 173 -5.28 -2.66 -20.69
C PRO A 173 -4.22 -3.63 -20.20
N ILE A 174 -3.61 -3.31 -19.07
CA ILE A 174 -2.61 -4.11 -18.41
C ILE A 174 -3.04 -4.24 -16.95
N TYR A 175 -2.96 -5.47 -16.44
CA TYR A 175 -3.36 -5.81 -15.10
C TYR A 175 -2.29 -6.66 -14.44
N ALA A 176 -2.00 -6.37 -13.18
CA ALA A 176 -1.14 -7.21 -12.35
C ALA A 176 -1.62 -7.20 -10.91
N GLU A 177 -1.32 -8.29 -10.20
CA GLU A 177 -1.63 -8.45 -8.79
C GLU A 177 -0.39 -8.90 -8.01
N LYS A 178 -0.23 -8.39 -6.79
CA LYS A 178 0.84 -8.78 -5.88
C LYS A 178 0.37 -8.76 -4.44
N GLU A 179 0.92 -9.66 -3.63
CA GLU A 179 0.64 -9.74 -2.20
C GLU A 179 1.59 -8.83 -1.42
N PHE A 180 1.03 -8.10 -0.44
CA PHE A 180 1.74 -7.21 0.46
C PHE A 180 1.34 -7.52 1.90
N ILE A 181 2.24 -7.23 2.83
CA ILE A 181 2.02 -7.38 4.26
C ILE A 181 2.21 -6.01 4.88
N PHE A 182 1.17 -5.51 5.53
CA PHE A 182 1.19 -4.25 6.26
C PHE A 182 1.21 -4.51 7.76
N GLU A 183 1.95 -3.70 8.49
CA GLU A 183 1.89 -3.71 9.95
C GLU A 183 0.61 -3.01 10.41
N VAL A 184 0.00 -3.52 11.47
CA VAL A 184 -1.17 -2.91 12.10
C VAL A 184 -0.68 -2.03 13.24
N PRO A 185 -1.02 -0.72 13.27
CA PRO A 185 -0.63 0.16 14.36
C PRO A 185 -1.15 -0.42 15.68
N GLN A 186 -0.22 -0.78 16.56
CA GLN A 186 -0.54 -1.25 17.90
C GLN A 186 -0.68 -0.03 18.80
N ASN A 187 -1.86 0.57 18.80
CA ASN A 187 -2.19 1.59 19.77
C ASN A 187 -2.59 0.91 21.09
N ASP A 188 -1.73 1.11 22.09
CA ASP A 188 -1.99 0.95 23.52
C ASP A 188 -1.68 -0.44 24.13
N PHE A 189 -1.01 -0.40 25.29
CA PHE A 189 -0.90 -1.56 26.17
C PHE A 189 -2.29 -1.81 26.78
N LYS A 190 -2.93 -2.92 26.39
CA LYS A 190 -4.25 -3.31 26.90
C LYS A 190 -4.12 -4.57 27.74
N LEU A 191 -4.56 -4.47 29.00
CA LEU A 191 -4.59 -5.62 29.89
C LEU A 191 -6.04 -5.99 30.18
N ALA A 192 -6.47 -7.16 29.69
CA ALA A 192 -7.85 -7.64 29.77
C ALA A 192 -8.15 -8.48 31.03
N PHE A 193 -7.43 -8.20 32.13
CA PHE A 193 -7.52 -8.98 33.36
C PHE A 193 -7.53 -8.05 34.58
N ALA A 194 -8.06 -8.55 35.69
CA ALA A 194 -7.91 -7.89 36.98
C ALA A 194 -6.43 -7.89 37.38
N ILE A 195 -5.95 -6.76 37.92
CA ILE A 195 -4.59 -6.61 38.43
C ILE A 195 -4.65 -6.64 39.95
N ALA A 196 -3.93 -7.58 40.57
CA ALA A 196 -3.65 -7.55 41.99
C ALA A 196 -2.14 -7.45 42.17
N THR A 197 -1.65 -6.34 42.73
CA THR A 197 -0.22 -6.12 42.94
C THR A 197 0.08 -5.87 44.42
N ALA A 198 1.11 -6.55 44.91
CA ALA A 198 1.73 -6.26 46.20
C ALA A 198 2.81 -5.19 45.97
N GLY A 199 2.41 -3.92 46.05
CA GLY A 199 3.23 -2.76 45.69
C GLY A 199 2.57 -1.88 44.63
N ASP A 200 3.35 -0.98 44.07
CA ASP A 200 2.85 0.14 43.27
C ASP A 200 2.57 -0.26 41.83
N LEU A 201 1.44 0.19 41.30
CA LEU A 201 1.14 0.07 39.89
C LEU A 201 1.41 1.43 39.23
N TYR A 202 2.43 1.51 38.39
CA TYR A 202 2.70 2.73 37.65
C TYR A 202 2.83 2.49 36.15
N ILE A 203 2.44 3.50 35.37
CA ILE A 203 2.81 3.63 33.96
C ILE A 203 3.65 4.87 33.75
N SER A 204 4.56 4.84 32.80
CA SER A 204 5.47 5.95 32.50
C SER A 204 5.77 5.98 31.02
N THR A 205 5.79 7.18 30.43
CA THR A 205 6.32 7.39 29.07
C THR A 205 7.83 7.12 29.01
N ARG A 206 8.52 7.20 30.14
CA ARG A 206 9.96 6.94 30.26
C ARG A 206 10.22 5.56 30.81
N ASN A 207 11.11 4.83 30.15
CA ASN A 207 11.67 3.59 30.65
C ASN A 207 13.05 3.86 31.26
N TYR A 208 13.33 3.30 32.44
CA TYR A 208 14.61 3.47 33.14
C TYR A 208 15.39 2.15 33.14
N ASP A 209 16.72 2.21 33.04
CA ASP A 209 17.56 1.05 33.31
C ASP A 209 17.70 0.79 34.83
N GLY A 210 18.27 -0.35 35.21
CA GLY A 210 18.53 -0.70 36.61
C GLY A 210 19.54 0.21 37.32
N SER A 211 20.05 1.24 36.65
CA SER A 211 20.96 2.27 37.16
C SER A 211 20.31 3.67 37.19
N GLY A 212 19.02 3.79 36.84
CA GLY A 212 18.25 5.03 36.89
C GLY A 212 18.38 5.94 35.65
N ASN A 213 19.00 5.49 34.56
CA ASN A 213 19.09 6.27 33.31
C ASN A 213 17.91 5.99 32.37
N ILE A 214 17.46 7.00 31.65
CA ILE A 214 16.36 6.84 30.67
C ILE A 214 16.85 6.00 29.48
N ARG A 215 16.20 4.87 29.26
CA ARG A 215 16.45 3.92 28.18
C ARG A 215 15.60 4.17 26.95
N SER A 216 14.35 4.60 27.13
CA SER A 216 13.45 4.98 26.04
C SER A 216 12.40 5.97 26.53
N ASN A 217 11.90 6.81 25.62
CA ASN A 217 10.84 7.78 25.88
C ASN A 217 9.75 7.63 24.81
N VAL A 218 8.54 7.25 25.23
CA VAL A 218 7.36 7.01 24.39
C VAL A 218 6.36 8.12 24.64
N SER A 219 6.32 9.12 23.76
CA SER A 219 5.36 10.23 23.89
C SER A 219 3.91 9.73 23.77
N GLY A 220 3.05 10.12 24.70
CA GLY A 220 1.61 9.83 24.64
C GLY A 220 1.21 8.41 25.03
N PHE A 221 2.05 7.68 25.78
CA PHE A 221 1.74 6.31 26.21
C PHE A 221 0.42 6.23 26.97
N ARG A 222 -0.51 5.41 26.48
CA ARG A 222 -1.79 5.11 27.11
C ARG A 222 -1.89 3.64 27.48
N ALA A 223 -2.36 3.35 28.67
CA ALA A 223 -2.70 2.01 29.13
C ALA A 223 -4.21 1.91 29.41
N ASP A 224 -4.84 0.87 28.88
CA ASP A 224 -6.27 0.56 29.13
C ASP A 224 -6.36 -0.79 29.86
N ILE A 225 -6.79 -0.75 31.11
CA ILE A 225 -6.93 -1.93 31.97
C ILE A 225 -8.42 -2.25 32.10
N LYS A 226 -8.82 -3.41 31.57
CA LYS A 226 -10.18 -3.93 31.69
C LYS A 226 -10.22 -4.99 32.80
N GLY A 227 -10.70 -4.60 33.96
CA GLY A 227 -10.76 -5.44 35.17
C GLY A 227 -10.58 -4.61 36.43
N ASP A 228 -10.87 -5.21 37.58
CA ASP A 228 -10.63 -4.56 38.87
C ASP A 228 -9.11 -4.47 39.12
N VAL A 229 -8.67 -3.31 39.58
CA VAL A 229 -7.26 -3.06 39.93
C VAL A 229 -7.19 -2.85 41.43
N SER A 230 -6.49 -3.76 42.11
CA SER A 230 -6.16 -3.64 43.53
C SER A 230 -4.65 -3.50 43.72
N ALA A 231 -4.24 -2.35 44.28
CA ALA A 231 -2.87 -2.06 44.64
C ALA A 231 -2.74 -1.91 46.15
N PHE A 232 -1.82 -2.67 46.75
CA PHE A 232 -1.50 -2.58 48.18
C PHE A 232 -0.23 -1.73 48.35
N GLY A 233 -0.37 -0.52 48.87
CA GLY A 233 0.71 0.46 48.95
C GLY A 233 0.61 1.38 50.17
N THR A 234 1.63 2.19 50.43
CA THR A 234 1.65 3.17 51.53
C THR A 234 0.98 4.46 51.08
N PHE A 235 -0.14 4.88 51.68
CA PHE A 235 -0.80 6.16 51.28
C PHE A 235 -0.35 7.34 52.18
N PRO A 236 -0.26 8.57 51.66
CA PRO A 236 -0.07 9.74 52.50
C PRO A 236 -1.40 10.11 53.16
N LYS A 237 -1.34 10.50 54.44
CA LYS A 237 -2.51 10.85 55.25
C LYS A 237 -3.36 12.00 54.65
N ASP A 238 -2.75 12.87 53.83
CA ASP A 238 -3.38 14.03 53.22
C ASP A 238 -3.16 14.04 51.68
N THR A 239 -4.15 14.52 50.93
CA THR A 239 -4.05 14.70 49.46
C THR A 239 -3.25 15.97 49.12
N LEU A 240 -2.44 15.93 48.04
CA LEU A 240 -1.60 17.04 47.51
C LEU A 240 -0.22 17.27 48.17
N TRP A 241 0.39 16.27 48.82
CA TRP A 241 1.77 16.40 49.26
C TRP A 241 2.80 16.15 48.13
N PRO A 242 3.89 16.96 48.03
CA PRO A 242 4.93 16.79 47.01
C PRO A 242 5.62 15.43 47.00
N GLU A 243 5.48 14.68 48.10
CA GLU A 243 6.10 13.38 48.35
C GLU A 243 5.26 12.21 47.84
N GLN A 244 4.20 12.43 47.06
CA GLN A 244 3.32 11.38 46.54
C GLN A 244 4.06 10.26 45.77
N PHE A 245 5.28 10.53 45.28
CA PHE A 245 6.19 9.53 44.70
C PHE A 245 6.76 8.50 45.69
N TYR A 246 6.76 8.79 47.00
CA TYR A 246 7.23 7.88 48.07
C TYR A 246 6.11 7.02 48.66
N TYR A 247 4.87 7.29 48.25
CA TYR A 247 3.67 6.68 48.79
C TYR A 247 3.07 5.77 47.73
N GLY A 248 3.11 4.48 48.02
CA GLY A 248 2.71 3.46 47.09
C GLY A 248 1.25 3.48 46.66
N GLY A 249 0.98 3.24 45.37
CA GLY A 249 -0.37 3.30 44.78
C GLY A 249 -0.45 3.10 43.25
N ILE A 250 -1.63 3.40 42.70
CA ILE A 250 -1.88 3.41 41.25
C ILE A 250 -1.54 4.81 40.71
N MET A 251 -0.59 4.90 39.77
CA MET A 251 -0.11 6.19 39.27
C MET A 251 0.23 6.20 37.77
N ALA A 252 0.17 7.38 37.16
CA ALA A 252 0.65 7.62 35.80
C ALA A 252 1.69 8.76 35.83
N MET A 253 2.87 8.52 35.28
CA MET A 253 4.01 9.43 35.34
C MET A 253 4.42 9.94 33.95
N HIS A 254 5.07 11.11 33.94
CA HIS A 254 5.72 11.67 32.75
C HIS A 254 4.75 11.89 31.55
N GLY A 255 3.50 12.27 31.80
CA GLY A 255 2.49 12.51 30.76
C GLY A 255 1.88 11.22 30.17
N ALA A 256 2.03 10.09 30.85
CA ALA A 256 1.31 8.86 30.52
C ALA A 256 -0.17 8.96 30.94
N ARG A 257 -1.06 8.23 30.26
CA ARG A 257 -2.50 8.18 30.56
C ARG A 257 -2.95 6.76 30.90
N MET A 258 -3.57 6.58 32.06
CA MET A 258 -4.14 5.29 32.48
C MET A 258 -5.66 5.37 32.48
N ASP A 259 -6.30 4.40 31.85
CA ASP A 259 -7.76 4.22 31.84
C ASP A 259 -8.09 2.87 32.46
N ILE A 260 -8.84 2.86 33.58
CA ILE A 260 -9.24 1.64 34.28
C ILE A 260 -10.74 1.47 34.12
N LYS A 261 -11.13 0.42 33.39
CA LYS A 261 -12.52 0.02 33.12
C LYS A 261 -12.94 -1.09 34.08
N GLY A 262 -12.93 -0.76 35.37
CA GLY A 262 -13.24 -1.63 36.51
C GLY A 262 -13.17 -0.82 37.81
N ASN A 263 -13.27 -1.48 38.96
CA ASN A 263 -13.04 -0.81 40.24
C ASN A 263 -11.54 -0.64 40.47
N ALA A 264 -11.10 0.56 40.84
CA ALA A 264 -9.75 0.81 41.32
C ALA A 264 -9.78 0.94 42.85
N THR A 265 -9.13 0.00 43.53
CA THR A 265 -8.98 0.01 44.99
C THR A 265 -7.50 0.13 45.33
N GLN A 266 -7.19 1.10 46.18
CA GLN A 266 -5.88 1.22 46.81
C GLN A 266 -6.06 0.94 48.29
N GLU A 267 -5.39 -0.09 48.78
CA GLU A 267 -5.41 -0.43 50.20
C GLU A 267 -4.11 0.00 50.86
N PRO A 268 -4.17 0.68 52.03
CA PRO A 268 -2.98 0.94 52.83
C PRO A 268 -2.33 -0.38 53.23
N LEU A 269 -1.03 -0.52 53.00
CA LEU A 269 -0.25 -1.53 53.69
C LEU A 269 -0.09 -1.10 55.17
N LEU A 270 -1.13 -1.31 55.97
CA LEU A 270 -1.13 -0.99 57.39
C LEU A 270 -0.22 -1.98 58.14
N GLU A 271 0.94 -1.49 58.61
CA GLU A 271 1.46 -1.95 59.89
C GLU A 271 0.41 -1.64 60.96
N GLN A 272 -0.35 -2.67 61.37
CA GLN A 272 -1.25 -2.72 62.52
C GLN A 272 -2.53 -1.84 62.48
N GLY A 273 -3.66 -2.48 62.17
CA GLY A 273 -4.81 -2.45 63.08
C GLY A 273 -5.86 -1.34 62.97
N ARG A 274 -6.01 -0.62 61.85
CA ARG A 274 -7.13 0.32 61.67
C ARG A 274 -7.73 0.29 60.26
N THR A 275 -8.84 -0.42 60.12
CA THR A 275 -9.63 -0.51 58.89
C THR A 275 -10.58 0.69 58.80
N GLU A 276 -10.22 1.70 58.03
CA GLU A 276 -11.18 2.70 57.54
C GLU A 276 -11.49 2.39 56.08
N VAL A 277 -12.71 1.90 55.84
CA VAL A 277 -13.22 1.56 54.51
C VAL A 277 -13.66 2.84 53.81
N PHE A 278 -12.87 3.36 52.87
CA PHE A 278 -13.30 4.45 52.00
C PHE A 278 -14.00 3.89 50.75
N GLN A 279 -15.26 4.31 50.59
CA GLN A 279 -16.20 3.85 49.57
C GLN A 279 -15.99 4.60 48.25
N LYS A 280 -15.94 3.85 47.13
CA LYS A 280 -16.25 4.22 45.73
C LYS A 280 -15.87 5.63 45.27
N LEU A 281 -14.77 5.73 44.52
CA LEU A 281 -14.59 6.82 43.54
C LEU A 281 -15.02 6.32 42.15
N PRO A 282 -15.93 7.02 41.44
CA PRO A 282 -16.27 6.67 40.07
C PRO A 282 -15.12 7.07 39.13
N THR A 283 -14.81 6.20 38.17
CA THR A 283 -14.02 6.43 36.96
C THR A 283 -12.99 7.56 37.05
N LEU A 284 -11.81 7.24 37.60
CA LEU A 284 -10.68 8.15 37.66
C LEU A 284 -10.02 8.26 36.29
N THR A 285 -10.33 9.32 35.54
CA THR A 285 -9.46 9.80 34.47
C THR A 285 -8.38 10.67 35.11
N MET A 286 -7.20 10.10 35.39
CA MET A 286 -6.09 10.86 35.95
C MET A 286 -5.23 11.43 34.82
N GLU A 287 -5.36 12.74 34.60
CA GLU A 287 -4.41 13.54 33.83
C GLU A 287 -3.53 14.33 34.82
N VAL A 288 -2.21 14.20 34.71
CA VAL A 288 -1.23 15.09 35.37
C VAL A 288 -0.31 15.67 34.31
#